data_AF-A0A348V8J4-F1
#
_entry.id   AF-A0A348V8J4-F1
#
_cell.length_a   1.000
_cell.length_b   1.000
_cell.length_c   1.000
_cell.angle_alpha   90.00
_cell.angle_beta   90.00
_cell.angle_gamma   90.00
#
_symmetry.space_group_name_H-M   'P 1'
#
loop_
_entity.id
_entity.type
_entity.pdbx_description
1 polymer ?
#
loop_
_entity_poly.entity_id
_entity_poly.type
_entity_poly.pdbx_seq_one_letter_code
_entity_poly.pdbx_strand_id
1 'polypeptide(L)'
;MNIKMNNNKITINGMSFCGSSVSISKGKITVDGKECEVEKRGKIVINVEGDVEKIEIEDGEVTAESVGNITTQSADVNCGRVGGSIRTMSGSVVCTEVQGSVSSMSGSIVHR
;
A
#
# COMPACT_ATOMS: atom_id res chain seq x y z
N MET A 1 -3.44 -4.95 18.30
CA MET A 1 -2.15 -5.61 17.97
C MET A 1 -1.08 -4.53 18.04
N ASN A 2 -0.02 -4.70 18.84
CA ASN A 2 1.12 -3.79 18.83
C ASN A 2 2.08 -4.26 17.72
N ILE A 3 2.06 -3.59 16.58
CA ILE A 3 3.07 -3.81 15.54
C ILE A 3 4.35 -3.18 16.06
N LYS A 4 5.33 -4.00 16.47
CA LYS A 4 6.68 -3.53 16.81
C LYS A 4 7.38 -3.17 15.50
N MET A 5 7.33 -1.89 15.13
CA MET A 5 7.91 -1.40 13.88
C MET A 5 9.43 -1.35 13.98
N ASN A 6 10.09 -2.34 13.38
CA ASN A 6 11.53 -2.39 13.20
C ASN A 6 11.85 -2.07 11.73
N ASN A 7 12.44 -0.90 11.47
CA ASN A 7 13.07 -0.55 10.18
C ASN A 7 12.24 -0.77 8.90
N ASN A 8 11.07 -0.15 8.82
CA ASN A 8 10.30 -0.15 7.58
C ASN A 8 10.92 0.81 6.57
N LYS A 9 11.18 0.31 5.36
CA LYS A 9 11.67 1.12 4.24
C LYS A 9 10.61 1.14 3.14
N ILE A 10 10.05 2.32 2.93
CA ILE A 10 9.02 2.58 1.92
C ILE A 10 9.70 3.27 0.76
N THR A 11 9.67 2.67 -0.42
CA THR A 11 10.23 3.28 -1.63
C THR A 11 9.10 3.70 -2.57
N ILE A 12 8.98 5.00 -2.85
CA ILE A 12 7.95 5.57 -3.72
C ILE A 12 8.64 6.17 -4.94
N ASN A 13 8.35 5.65 -6.14
CA ASN A 13 8.99 6.06 -7.40
C ASN A 13 10.54 6.12 -7.32
N GLY A 14 11.15 5.19 -6.57
CA GLY A 14 12.60 5.13 -6.38
C GLY A 14 13.16 5.97 -5.22
N MET A 15 12.34 6.80 -4.57
CA MET A 15 12.74 7.53 -3.36
C MET A 15 12.38 6.73 -2.11
N SER A 16 13.38 6.49 -1.25
CA SER A 16 13.18 5.76 0.00
C SER A 16 12.83 6.70 1.16
N PHE A 17 11.82 6.31 1.92
CA PHE A 17 11.27 6.97 3.10
C PHE A 17 11.19 5.96 4.24
N CYS A 18 11.37 6.44 5.46
CA CYS A 18 11.13 5.64 6.66
C CYS A 18 9.82 6.09 7.29
N GLY A 19 8.89 5.15 7.46
CA GLY A 19 7.60 5.45 8.06
C GLY A 19 6.67 4.24 8.18
N SER A 20 5.46 4.51 8.63
CA SER A 20 4.48 3.50 9.05
C SER A 20 3.19 3.55 8.26
N SER A 21 2.92 4.70 7.64
CA SER A 21 1.71 4.97 6.88
C SER A 21 2.03 5.74 5.60
N VAL A 22 1.39 5.34 4.50
CA VAL A 22 1.51 6.01 3.21
C VAL A 22 0.13 6.46 2.77
N SER A 23 0.02 7.71 2.36
CA SER A 23 -1.22 8.26 1.82
C SER A 23 -0.96 9.05 0.54
N ILE A 24 -1.73 8.75 -0.50
CA ILE A 24 -1.65 9.43 -1.78
C ILE A 24 -3.05 9.90 -2.15
N SER A 25 -3.24 11.21 -2.10
CA SER A 25 -4.51 11.82 -2.48
C SER A 25 -4.30 13.14 -3.23
N LYS A 26 -5.08 13.37 -4.28
CA LYS A 26 -5.02 14.58 -5.13
C LYS A 26 -3.62 14.86 -5.68
N GLY A 27 -2.86 13.81 -5.96
CA GLY A 27 -1.47 13.90 -6.43
C GLY A 27 -0.43 14.28 -5.37
N LYS A 28 -0.82 14.40 -4.10
CA LYS A 28 0.09 14.62 -2.97
C LYS A 28 0.41 13.30 -2.30
N ILE A 29 1.68 13.08 -2.03
CA ILE A 29 2.19 11.89 -1.35
C ILE A 29 2.60 12.30 0.05
N THR A 30 2.09 11.61 1.06
CA THR A 30 2.46 11.81 2.45
C THR A 30 2.90 10.50 3.08
N VAL A 31 3.98 10.56 3.88
CA VAL A 31 4.45 9.45 4.70
C VAL A 31 4.35 9.89 6.16
N ASP A 32 3.58 9.17 6.98
CA ASP A 32 3.26 9.53 8.36
C ASP A 32 2.73 10.96 8.53
N GLY A 33 1.91 11.40 7.56
CA GLY A 33 1.33 12.74 7.52
C GLY A 33 2.30 13.85 7.09
N LYS A 34 3.57 13.54 6.80
CA LYS A 34 4.53 14.50 6.23
C LYS A 34 4.46 14.45 4.70
N GLU A 35 4.24 15.59 4.07
CA GLU A 35 4.30 15.70 2.61
C GLU A 35 5.70 15.37 2.11
N CYS A 36 5.76 14.52 1.09
CA CYS A 36 6.96 14.16 0.37
C CYS A 36 6.88 14.73 -1.04
N GLU A 37 7.89 15.49 -1.45
CA GLU A 37 8.04 15.89 -2.84
C GLU A 37 8.54 14.70 -3.67
N VAL A 38 7.59 13.96 -4.23
CA VAL A 38 7.85 12.90 -5.18
C VAL A 38 7.34 13.33 -6.54
N GLU A 39 8.22 13.35 -7.55
CA GLU A 39 7.78 13.66 -8.91
C GLU A 39 6.76 12.61 -9.40
N LYS A 40 5.51 13.04 -9.62
CA LYS A 40 4.47 12.21 -10.23
C LYS A 40 4.64 12.20 -11.75
N ARG A 41 5.72 11.58 -12.24
CA ARG A 41 5.88 11.27 -13.68
C ARG A 41 5.37 9.85 -13.95
N GLY A 42 4.07 9.72 -14.25
CA GLY A 42 3.45 8.45 -14.63
C GLY A 42 2.80 7.67 -13.47
N LYS A 43 2.68 6.35 -13.61
CA LYS A 43 2.08 5.44 -12.60
C LYS A 43 2.93 5.48 -11.33
N ILE A 44 2.29 5.68 -10.19
CA ILE A 44 3.00 5.67 -8.90
C ILE A 44 3.29 4.23 -8.51
N VAL A 45 4.54 3.92 -8.17
CA VAL A 45 4.96 2.59 -7.71
C VAL A 45 5.47 2.71 -6.28
N ILE A 46 4.84 1.97 -5.37
CA ILE A 46 5.19 1.92 -3.94
C ILE A 46 5.70 0.53 -3.63
N ASN A 47 6.90 0.45 -3.09
CA ASN A 47 7.48 -0.80 -2.60
C ASN A 47 7.74 -0.67 -1.10
N VAL A 48 7.11 -1.52 -0.30
CA VAL A 48 7.27 -1.53 1.16
C VAL A 48 8.07 -2.76 1.57
N GLU A 49 9.28 -2.50 2.06
CA GLU A 49 10.13 -3.48 2.73
C GLU A 49 9.88 -3.36 4.25
N GLY A 50 9.19 -4.34 4.85
CA GLY A 50 8.82 -4.35 6.27
C GLY A 50 7.31 -4.27 6.54
N ASP A 51 6.96 -3.86 7.77
CA ASP A 51 5.58 -3.86 8.30
C ASP A 51 4.98 -2.45 8.33
N VAL A 52 4.07 -2.11 7.41
CA VAL A 52 3.33 -0.83 7.49
C VAL A 52 1.93 -1.02 8.05
N GLU A 53 1.44 -0.04 8.80
CA GLU A 53 0.10 -0.11 9.41
C GLU A 53 -1.00 0.15 8.38
N LYS A 54 -0.77 1.11 7.49
CA LYS A 54 -1.80 1.60 6.57
C LYS A 54 -1.20 2.09 5.25
N ILE A 55 -1.77 1.63 4.14
CA ILE A 55 -1.51 2.16 2.80
C ILE A 55 -2.83 2.67 2.23
N GLU A 56 -2.88 3.94 1.85
CA GLU A 56 -4.05 4.56 1.22
C GLU A 56 -3.64 5.27 -0.06
N ILE A 57 -4.08 4.79 -1.22
CA ILE A 57 -3.70 5.39 -2.50
C ILE A 57 -4.89 5.53 -3.46
N GLU A 58 -4.95 6.64 -4.19
CA GLU A 58 -5.94 6.83 -5.24
C GLU A 58 -5.60 6.01 -6.50
N ASP A 59 -4.37 6.14 -7.01
CA ASP A 59 -3.91 5.46 -8.22
C ASP A 59 -2.46 4.99 -8.08
N GLY A 60 -2.13 3.86 -8.73
CA GLY A 60 -0.76 3.36 -8.80
C GLY A 60 -0.61 1.85 -8.69
N GLU A 61 0.51 1.44 -8.13
CA GLU A 61 0.88 0.06 -7.87
C GLU A 61 1.49 -0.04 -6.47
N VAL A 62 1.01 -0.99 -5.68
CA VAL A 62 1.48 -1.23 -4.31
C VAL A 62 2.07 -2.62 -4.26
N THR A 63 3.34 -2.70 -3.88
CA THR A 63 4.00 -3.94 -3.50
C THR A 63 4.39 -3.85 -2.03
N ALA A 64 3.92 -4.78 -1.21
CA ALA A 64 4.24 -4.79 0.21
C ALA A 64 4.35 -6.22 0.75
N GLU A 65 5.36 -6.49 1.58
CA GLU A 65 5.48 -7.81 2.22
C GLU A 65 4.47 -8.00 3.33
N SER A 66 4.34 -7.01 4.23
CA SER A 66 3.44 -7.08 5.38
C SER A 66 2.73 -5.76 5.61
N VAL A 67 1.39 -5.79 5.64
CA VAL A 67 0.57 -4.59 5.83
C VAL A 67 -0.56 -4.84 6.81
N GLY A 68 -0.86 -3.84 7.66
CA GLY A 68 -2.10 -3.80 8.43
C GLY A 68 -3.31 -3.68 7.52
N ASN A 69 -3.54 -2.50 6.94
CA ASN A 69 -4.71 -2.26 6.08
C ASN A 69 -4.32 -1.58 4.77
N ILE A 70 -4.95 -2.02 3.68
CA ILE A 70 -4.71 -1.47 2.33
C ILE A 70 -6.03 -0.92 1.80
N THR A 71 -6.04 0.36 1.42
CA THR A 71 -7.17 1.02 0.78
C THR A 71 -6.71 1.63 -0.53
N THR A 72 -7.29 1.19 -1.65
CA THR A 72 -6.97 1.72 -2.97
C THR A 72 -8.21 2.07 -3.78
N GLN A 73 -8.15 3.09 -4.65
CA GLN A 73 -9.26 3.38 -5.57
C GLN A 73 -9.05 2.80 -6.96
N SER A 74 -7.89 2.98 -7.59
CA SER A 74 -7.62 2.53 -8.95
C SER A 74 -6.16 2.09 -9.06
N ALA A 75 -5.84 0.97 -8.40
CA ALA A 75 -4.48 0.50 -8.27
C ALA A 75 -4.38 -1.02 -8.20
N ASP A 76 -3.26 -1.53 -8.70
CA ASP A 76 -2.89 -2.93 -8.53
C ASP A 76 -2.19 -3.12 -7.19
N VAL A 77 -2.65 -4.09 -6.41
CA VAL A 77 -2.13 -4.38 -5.07
C VAL A 77 -1.51 -5.76 -5.10
N ASN A 78 -0.21 -5.84 -4.87
CA ASN A 78 0.53 -7.08 -4.65
C ASN A 78 1.02 -7.11 -3.21
N CYS A 79 0.48 -8.00 -2.39
CA CYS A 79 0.79 -8.07 -0.98
C CYS A 79 1.14 -9.49 -0.53
N GLY A 80 2.13 -9.62 0.34
CA GLY A 80 2.48 -10.88 0.96
C GLY A 80 1.43 -11.27 2.00
N ARG A 81 1.63 -10.74 3.20
CA ARG A 81 0.79 -10.93 4.38
C ARG A 81 0.03 -9.64 4.69
N VAL A 82 -1.27 -9.76 4.94
CA VAL A 82 -2.09 -8.65 5.40
C VAL A 82 -2.72 -8.99 6.75
N GLY A 83 -2.31 -8.27 7.80
CA GLY A 83 -2.81 -8.46 9.16
C GLY A 83 -4.23 -7.92 9.38
N GLY A 84 -4.71 -7.05 8.49
CA GLY A 84 -6.05 -6.48 8.50
C GLY A 84 -6.79 -6.74 7.19
N SER A 85 -7.46 -5.73 6.65
CA SER A 85 -8.32 -5.87 5.46
C SER A 85 -7.76 -5.14 4.24
N ILE A 86 -8.08 -5.66 3.06
CA ILE A 86 -7.77 -5.04 1.76
C ILE A 86 -9.08 -4.53 1.17
N ARG A 87 -9.15 -3.24 0.83
CA ARG A 87 -10.28 -2.63 0.14
C ARG A 87 -9.78 -1.92 -1.10
N THR A 88 -10.15 -2.43 -2.27
CA THR A 88 -9.92 -1.74 -3.54
C THR A 88 -11.25 -1.42 -4.23
N MET A 89 -11.34 -0.29 -4.90
CA MET A 89 -12.49 -0.01 -5.77
C MET A 89 -12.27 -0.60 -7.15
N SER A 90 -11.13 -0.30 -7.77
CA SER A 90 -10.74 -0.77 -9.09
C SER A 90 -9.28 -1.25 -9.09
N GLY A 91 -9.02 -2.39 -9.72
CA GLY A 91 -7.67 -2.96 -9.88
C GLY A 91 -7.54 -4.40 -9.37
N SER A 92 -6.43 -5.04 -9.72
CA SER A 92 -6.19 -6.44 -9.35
C SER A 92 -5.54 -6.52 -7.96
N VAL A 93 -6.00 -7.45 -7.13
CA VAL A 93 -5.42 -7.72 -5.81
C VAL A 93 -4.80 -9.10 -5.84
N VAL A 94 -3.48 -9.17 -5.65
CA VAL A 94 -2.73 -10.40 -5.46
C VAL A 94 -2.30 -10.44 -4.00
N CYS A 95 -2.71 -11.48 -3.26
CA CYS A 95 -2.40 -11.63 -1.85
C CYS A 95 -2.06 -13.08 -1.48
N THR A 96 -1.13 -13.28 -0.56
CA THR A 96 -0.69 -14.63 -0.13
C THR A 96 -1.35 -15.05 1.19
N GLU A 97 -1.45 -14.15 2.16
CA GLU A 97 -2.17 -14.36 3.41
C GLU A 97 -2.93 -13.09 3.79
N VAL A 98 -4.21 -13.22 4.17
CA VAL A 98 -5.01 -12.09 4.68
C VAL A 98 -5.76 -12.55 5.93
N GLN A 99 -5.49 -11.90 7.06
CA GLN A 99 -6.18 -12.19 8.33
C GLN A 99 -7.56 -11.53 8.42
N GLY A 100 -7.78 -10.40 7.73
CA GLY A 100 -9.07 -9.73 7.64
C GLY A 100 -9.84 -10.09 6.37
N SER A 101 -10.57 -9.12 5.82
CA SER A 101 -11.40 -9.31 4.63
C SER A 101 -10.78 -8.65 3.40
N VAL A 102 -10.95 -9.27 2.23
CA VAL A 102 -10.62 -8.65 0.94
C VAL A 102 -11.90 -8.22 0.25
N SER A 103 -11.98 -6.97 -0.16
CA SER A 103 -13.11 -6.41 -0.90
C SER A 103 -12.59 -5.67 -2.14
N SER A 104 -12.99 -6.13 -3.32
CA SER A 104 -12.79 -5.42 -4.58
C SER A 104 -14.14 -5.15 -5.22
N MET A 105 -14.37 -3.93 -5.71
CA MET A 105 -15.60 -3.62 -6.45
C MET A 105 -15.47 -3.95 -7.94
N SER A 106 -14.29 -3.76 -8.52
CA SER A 106 -14.02 -4.02 -9.94
C SER A 106 -12.58 -4.45 -10.15
N GLY A 107 -12.37 -5.74 -10.41
CA GLY A 107 -11.05 -6.29 -10.64
C GLY A 107 -11.00 -7.77 -10.28
N SER A 108 -9.81 -8.37 -10.39
CA SER A 108 -9.59 -9.76 -10.02
C SER A 108 -8.89 -9.84 -8.67
N ILE A 109 -9.38 -10.71 -7.80
CA ILE A 109 -8.71 -11.06 -6.55
C ILE A 109 -8.06 -12.42 -6.77
N VAL A 110 -6.73 -12.46 -6.72
CA VAL A 110 -5.94 -13.68 -6.83
C VAL A 110 -5.32 -13.95 -5.48
N HIS A 111 -5.73 -15.06 -4.88
CA HIS A 111 -5.10 -15.59 -3.68
C HIS A 111 -4.09 -16.67 -4.11
N ARG A 112 -2.83 -16.55 -3.67
CA ARG A 112 -1.74 -17.48 -4.01
C ARG A 112 -1.32 -18.32 -2.82
#